data_AF-A0A7S1GGM3-F1
#
_entry.id   AF-A0A7S1GGM3-F1
#
_cell.length_a   1.000
_cell.length_b   1.000
_cell.length_c   1.000
_cell.angle_alpha   90.00
_cell.angle_beta   90.00
_cell.angle_gamma   90.00
#
_symmetry.space_group_name_H-M   'P 1'
#
loop_
_entity.id
_entity.type
_entity.pdbx_description
1 polymer ?
#
loop_
_entity_poly.entity_id
_entity_poly.type
_entity_poly.pdbx_seq_one_letter_code
_entity_poly.pdbx_strand_id
1 'polypeptide(L)'
;LLSSQLELLALSGNQLQGTIPREIDNLTTLTSLSLDFNLLTGSIPATIGLLTRLSILELRGNRLEGTIPSEIGNLLQLNLLNARETNIEGPIPSEIGRLEW
;
A
#
# COMPACT_ATOMS: atom_id res chain seq x y z
N LEU A 1 3.68 -19.95 -11.11
CA LEU A 1 3.00 -18.71 -10.66
C LEU A 1 2.01 -19.11 -9.58
N LEU A 2 2.50 -19.33 -8.36
CA LEU A 2 1.65 -19.71 -7.23
C LEU A 2 1.06 -18.41 -6.67
N SER A 3 -0.24 -18.18 -6.86
CA SER A 3 -0.94 -17.15 -6.11
C SER A 3 -0.82 -17.50 -4.63
N SER A 4 -0.28 -16.59 -3.83
CA SER A 4 -0.38 -16.71 -2.38
C SER A 4 -1.86 -16.79 -1.98
N GLN A 5 -2.17 -17.53 -0.91
CA GLN A 5 -3.49 -17.54 -0.25
C GLN A 5 -3.50 -16.59 0.97
N LEU A 6 -2.48 -15.73 1.09
CA LEU A 6 -2.34 -14.83 2.21
C LEU A 6 -3.37 -13.71 2.12
N GLU A 7 -4.23 -13.60 3.12
CA GLU A 7 -5.25 -12.55 3.21
C GLU A 7 -4.79 -11.37 4.06
N LEU A 8 -3.96 -11.62 5.07
CA LEU A 8 -3.46 -10.61 6.00
C LEU A 8 -1.93 -10.70 6.10
N LEU A 9 -1.26 -9.58 5.86
CA LEU A 9 0.15 -9.39 6.16
C LEU A 9 0.31 -8.22 7.14
N ALA A 10 0.58 -8.54 8.41
CA ALA A 10 0.81 -7.55 9.46
C ALA A 10 2.27 -7.61 9.92
N LEU A 11 3.00 -6.55 9.62
CA LEU A 11 4.41 -6.35 9.97
C LEU A 11 4.62 -5.02 10.71
N SER A 12 3.55 -4.46 11.28
CA SER A 12 3.59 -3.21 12.02
C SER A 12 4.59 -3.25 13.20
N GLY A 13 5.25 -2.13 13.46
CA GLY A 13 6.07 -1.94 14.66
C GLY A 13 7.40 -2.70 14.64
N ASN A 14 8.00 -2.86 13.46
CA ASN A 14 9.30 -3.50 13.27
C ASN A 14 10.38 -2.50 12.85
N GLN A 15 11.58 -2.99 12.56
CA GLN A 15 12.70 -2.20 12.03
C GLN A 15 12.96 -2.53 10.56
N LEU A 16 11.92 -2.86 9.79
CA LEU A 16 12.07 -3.18 8.37
C LEU A 16 12.59 -1.95 7.62
N GLN A 17 13.60 -2.17 6.79
CA GLN A 17 14.30 -1.15 6.00
C GLN A 17 14.22 -1.50 4.52
N GLY A 18 14.57 -0.53 3.67
CA GLY A 18 14.49 -0.66 2.21
C GLY A 18 13.11 -0.29 1.68
N THR A 19 12.82 -0.69 0.45
CA THR A 19 11.60 -0.30 -0.27
C THR A 19 10.51 -1.35 -0.17
N ILE A 20 9.26 -0.96 -0.41
CA ILE A 20 8.18 -1.91 -0.70
C ILE A 20 8.49 -2.56 -2.07
N PRO A 21 8.70 -3.88 -2.15
CA PRO A 21 9.09 -4.55 -3.40
C PRO A 21 7.91 -4.58 -4.39
N ARG A 22 8.22 -4.51 -5.69
CA ARG A 22 7.19 -4.62 -6.76
C ARG A 22 6.47 -5.97 -6.72
N GLU A 23 7.16 -7.00 -6.24
CA GLU A 23 6.69 -8.39 -6.10
C GLU A 23 5.54 -8.55 -5.08
N ILE A 24 5.14 -7.46 -4.40
CA ILE A 24 3.91 -7.42 -3.61
C ILE A 24 2.69 -7.78 -4.46
N ASP A 25 2.75 -7.57 -5.78
CA ASP A 25 1.73 -7.99 -6.76
C ASP A 25 1.40 -9.49 -6.75
N ASN A 26 2.29 -10.35 -6.25
CA ASN A 26 2.03 -11.78 -6.13
C ASN A 26 1.03 -12.12 -5.01
N LEU A 27 0.72 -11.16 -4.13
CA LEU A 27 -0.15 -11.33 -2.98
C LEU A 27 -1.60 -10.92 -3.30
N THR A 28 -2.11 -11.32 -4.47
CA THR A 28 -3.43 -10.90 -5.01
C THR A 28 -4.64 -11.24 -4.14
N THR A 29 -4.48 -12.11 -3.14
CA THR A 29 -5.51 -12.44 -2.15
C THR A 29 -5.55 -11.52 -0.94
N LEU A 30 -4.56 -10.61 -0.78
CA LEU A 30 -4.48 -9.73 0.39
C LEU A 30 -5.71 -8.82 0.48
N THR A 31 -6.27 -8.79 1.68
CA THR A 31 -7.33 -7.87 2.10
C THR A 31 -6.80 -6.82 3.07
N SER A 32 -5.71 -7.12 3.79
CA SER A 32 -5.06 -6.18 4.72
C SER A 32 -3.54 -6.25 4.64
N LEU A 33 -2.92 -5.09 4.39
CA LEU A 33 -1.49 -4.88 4.40
C LEU A 33 -1.13 -3.82 5.44
N SER A 34 -0.48 -4.24 6.53
CA SER A 34 -0.01 -3.37 7.61
C SER A 34 1.51 -3.38 7.67
N LEU A 35 2.09 -2.25 7.28
CA LEU A 35 3.53 -1.96 7.26
C LEU A 35 3.88 -0.74 8.13
N ASP A 36 2.92 -0.25 8.91
CA ASP A 36 3.06 0.95 9.74
C ASP A 36 4.16 0.81 10.81
N PHE A 37 4.70 1.94 11.26
CA PHE A 37 5.80 2.02 12.23
C PHE A 37 7.00 1.13 11.87
N ASN A 38 7.56 1.37 10.69
CA ASN A 38 8.80 0.76 10.20
C ASN A 38 9.77 1.85 9.67
N LEU A 39 10.86 1.44 9.04
CA LEU A 39 11.87 2.34 8.45
C LEU A 39 11.88 2.24 6.91
N LEU A 40 10.76 1.88 6.29
CA LEU A 40 10.66 1.72 4.85
C LEU A 40 10.85 3.06 4.12
N THR A 41 11.56 3.04 3.00
CA THR A 41 11.91 4.19 2.16
C THR A 41 11.42 4.03 0.72
N GLY A 42 11.63 5.05 -0.12
CA GLY A 42 11.22 5.03 -1.52
C GLY A 42 9.71 5.25 -1.71
N SER A 43 9.23 5.04 -2.93
CA SER A 43 7.83 5.27 -3.29
C SER A 43 6.93 4.06 -3.05
N ILE A 44 5.62 4.31 -2.94
CA ILE A 44 4.61 3.24 -3.04
C ILE A 44 4.66 2.69 -4.48
N PRO A 45 4.91 1.39 -4.69
CA PRO A 45 4.99 0.84 -6.04
C PRO A 45 3.60 0.85 -6.71
N ALA A 46 3.55 1.25 -7.98
CA ALA A 46 2.31 1.24 -8.77
C ALA A 46 1.64 -0.15 -8.82
N THR A 47 2.43 -1.22 -8.68
CA THR A 47 1.94 -2.59 -8.61
C THR A 47 1.03 -2.87 -7.40
N ILE A 48 0.97 -1.96 -6.41
CA ILE A 48 -0.03 -2.04 -5.33
C ILE A 48 -1.46 -2.10 -5.89
N GLY A 49 -1.72 -1.44 -7.03
CA GLY A 49 -3.03 -1.44 -7.68
C GLY A 49 -3.47 -2.80 -8.25
N LEU A 50 -2.59 -3.81 -8.24
CA LEU A 50 -2.94 -5.19 -8.60
C LEU A 50 -3.58 -5.96 -7.44
N LEU A 51 -3.49 -5.45 -6.22
CA LEU A 51 -4.10 -6.03 -5.02
C LEU A 51 -5.58 -5.67 -4.92
N THR A 52 -6.37 -6.01 -5.94
CA THR A 52 -7.77 -5.58 -6.09
C THR A 52 -8.72 -5.98 -4.94
N ARG A 53 -8.30 -6.89 -4.06
CA ARG A 53 -9.03 -7.28 -2.84
C ARG A 53 -8.63 -6.50 -1.59
N LEU A 54 -7.64 -5.62 -1.70
CA LEU A 54 -7.09 -4.89 -0.57
C LEU A 54 -8.11 -3.88 -0.05
N SER A 55 -8.41 -4.00 1.23
CA SER A 55 -9.35 -3.13 1.94
C SER A 55 -8.65 -2.20 2.92
N ILE A 56 -7.51 -2.61 3.45
CA ILE A 56 -6.72 -1.85 4.42
C ILE A 56 -5.28 -1.76 3.92
N LEU A 57 -4.78 -0.52 3.80
CA LEU A 57 -3.38 -0.19 3.52
C LEU A 57 -2.86 0.78 4.59
N GLU A 58 -2.12 0.24 5.56
CA GLU A 58 -1.50 0.97 6.65
C GLU A 58 0.00 1.15 6.39
N LEU A 59 0.40 2.40 6.11
CA LEU A 59 1.78 2.80 5.79
C LEU A 59 2.34 3.82 6.78
N ARG A 60 1.56 4.18 7.80
CA ARG A 60 1.85 5.27 8.74
C ARG A 60 3.22 5.12 9.39
N GLY A 61 3.94 6.22 9.60
CA GLY A 61 5.17 6.20 10.38
C GLY A 61 6.31 5.46 9.69
N ASN A 62 6.43 5.62 8.38
CA ASN A 62 7.56 5.18 7.57
C ASN A 62 8.28 6.39 6.96
N ARG A 63 9.36 6.15 6.22
CA ARG A 63 10.11 7.17 5.48
C ARG A 63 9.80 7.13 3.97
N LEU A 64 8.60 6.67 3.61
CA LEU A 64 8.13 6.62 2.22
C LEU A 64 8.04 8.03 1.64
N GLU A 65 8.37 8.20 0.37
CA GLU A 65 8.46 9.48 -0.33
C GLU A 65 7.82 9.42 -1.72
N GLY A 66 7.79 10.54 -2.44
CA GLY A 66 7.14 10.63 -3.76
C GLY A 66 5.63 10.82 -3.63
N THR A 67 4.86 10.31 -4.60
CA THR A 67 3.41 10.54 -4.68
C THR A 67 2.61 9.26 -4.42
N ILE A 68 1.31 9.40 -4.14
CA ILE A 68 0.37 8.27 -4.21
C ILE A 68 0.21 7.88 -5.69
N PRO A 69 0.43 6.61 -6.08
CA PRO A 69 0.27 6.18 -7.47
C PRO A 69 -1.19 6.23 -7.91
N SER A 70 -1.45 6.59 -9.17
CA SER A 70 -2.79 6.64 -9.76
C SER A 70 -3.54 5.30 -9.70
N GLU A 71 -2.77 4.21 -9.69
CA GLU A 71 -3.21 2.83 -9.59
C GLU A 71 -3.94 2.52 -8.28
N ILE A 72 -3.86 3.40 -7.27
CA ILE A 72 -4.71 3.32 -6.07
C ILE A 72 -6.21 3.28 -6.44
N GLY A 73 -6.61 3.92 -7.54
CA GLY A 73 -7.99 3.90 -8.02
C GLY A 73 -8.46 2.55 -8.59
N ASN A 74 -7.57 1.54 -8.68
CA ASN A 74 -7.94 0.17 -9.01
C ASN A 74 -8.36 -0.63 -7.77
N LEU A 75 -8.07 -0.13 -6.57
CA LEU A 75 -8.34 -0.81 -5.31
C LEU A 75 -9.78 -0.56 -4.85
N LEU A 76 -10.75 -1.03 -5.64
CA LEU A 76 -12.18 -0.71 -5.44
C LEU A 76 -12.75 -1.19 -4.08
N GLN A 77 -12.02 -2.04 -3.34
CA GLN A 77 -12.40 -2.50 -2.00
C GLN A 77 -11.70 -1.73 -0.86
N LEU A 78 -10.85 -0.75 -1.20
CA LEU A 78 -10.02 0.02 -0.26
C LEU A 78 -10.88 0.95 0.58
N ASN A 79 -11.00 0.63 1.87
CA ASN A 79 -11.74 1.41 2.85
C ASN A 79 -10.81 2.29 3.70
N LEU A 80 -9.54 1.92 3.80
CA LEU A 80 -8.56 2.65 4.60
C LEU A 80 -7.22 2.74 3.88
N LEU A 81 -6.82 3.96 3.53
CA LEU A 81 -5.46 4.32 3.17
C LEU A 81 -4.90 5.25 4.24
N ASN A 82 -3.91 4.78 5.01
CA ASN A 82 -3.27 5.60 6.04
C ASN A 82 -1.78 5.77 5.73
N ALA A 83 -1.45 6.93 5.15
CA ALA A 83 -0.10 7.35 4.81
C ALA A 83 0.40 8.52 5.69
N ARG A 84 -0.19 8.70 6.88
CA ARG A 84 0.22 9.75 7.84
C ARG A 84 1.67 9.53 8.29
N GLU A 85 2.35 10.59 8.70
CA GLU A 85 3.74 10.49 9.20
C GLU A 85 4.68 9.78 8.19
N THR A 86 4.55 10.13 6.90
CA THR A 86 5.47 9.76 5.82
C THR A 86 6.00 11.04 5.15
N ASN A 87 6.91 10.90 4.17
CA ASN A 87 7.41 12.00 3.33
C ASN A 87 6.69 12.04 1.96
N ILE A 88 5.50 11.45 1.84
CA ILE A 88 4.70 11.51 0.61
C ILE A 88 4.22 12.94 0.38
N GLU A 89 4.40 13.42 -0.84
CA GLU A 89 4.08 14.76 -1.29
C GLU A 89 3.37 14.74 -2.65
N GLY A 90 3.08 15.92 -3.19
CA GLY A 90 2.39 16.07 -4.47
C GLY A 90 0.87 15.93 -4.39
N PRO A 91 0.19 15.92 -5.54
CA PRO A 91 -1.27 15.89 -5.60
C PRO A 91 -1.81 14.52 -5.21
N ILE A 92 -3.01 14.52 -4.63
CA ILE A 92 -3.82 13.30 -4.52
C ILE A 92 -4.27 12.92 -5.95
N PRO A 93 -4.03 11.68 -6.42
CA PRO A 93 -4.43 11.26 -7.76
C PRO A 93 -5.95 11.32 -7.92
N SER A 94 -6.43 11.85 -9.05
CA SER A 94 -7.87 11.99 -9.33
C SER A 94 -8.61 10.65 -9.34
N GLU A 95 -7.87 9.58 -9.64
CA GLU A 95 -8.30 8.19 -9.65
C GLU A 95 -8.80 7.71 -8.29
N ILE A 96 -8.41 8.37 -7.19
CA ILE A 96 -8.96 8.10 -5.85
C ILE A 96 -10.48 8.28 -5.82
N GLY A 97 -11.05 9.10 -6.71
CA GLY A 97 -12.49 9.30 -6.85
C GLY A 97 -13.26 8.08 -7.39
N ARG A 98 -12.55 7.01 -7.78
CA ARG A 98 -13.17 5.72 -8.16
C ARG A 98 -13.46 4.83 -6.95
N LEU A 99 -12.89 5.14 -5.78
CA LEU A 99 -13.15 4.41 -4.55
C LEU A 99 -14.56 4.79 -4.06
N GLU A 100 -15.42 3.80 -3.84
CA GLU A 100 -16.75 3.98 -3.25
C GLU A 100 -16.59 3.91 -1.72
N TRP A 101 -16.79 5.04 -1.02
CA TRP A 101 -16.57 5.19 0.44
C TRP A 101 -17.86 4.96 1.22
#